data_AF-A0A9W5B797-F1
#
_entry.id   AF-A0A9W5B797-F1
#
_cell.length_a   1.000
_cell.length_b   1.000
_cell.length_c   1.000
_cell.angle_alpha   90.00
_cell.angle_beta   90.00
_cell.angle_gamma   90.00
#
_symmetry.space_group_name_H-M   'P 1'
#
loop_
_entity.id
_entity.type
_entity.pdbx_description
1 polymer ?
#
loop_
_entity_poly.entity_id
_entity_poly.type
_entity_poly.pdbx_seq_one_letter_code
_entity_poly.pdbx_strand_id
1 'polypeptide(L)'
;MTSNLPKRGAIVEVNSWGQPELPKKAAHVYGKPSKSDQTALYLDRDGKVQTVHYRMPETAKPKGGSAEGAAEGGDDAGAFTTQKVRPDVTQKGHDMMDDFRTDALHEALGSAPIEDDMLMALLVLAFAGQNVRVDSGAGGTFYGGKRFSRHGVTLFDEHGKLAFDQDTLRIAVRSVLIHVLSCRRGMSNSGMVSRIAGEAIGADEYLPNMGSEDFLLCLSRQALEACCAEAAVQPRQKVRETRATLVEHFQNERFVHASARFAPVVDELLDWIRASSPTDTIGTAPHDDDSGQADEPAEDQEGHIDEDADQDELPDTDPSDDKELAQDVDQKATA
;
A
#
# COMPACT_ATOMS: atom_id res chain seq x y z
N MET A 1 5.46 23.20 26.41
CA MET A 1 5.47 22.88 24.96
C MET A 1 4.25 22.09 24.50
N THR A 2 3.28 21.77 25.35
CA THR A 2 2.10 20.94 25.01
C THR A 2 0.93 21.73 24.41
N SER A 3 0.89 23.05 24.59
CA SER A 3 -0.25 23.89 24.17
C SER A 3 -0.34 24.17 22.66
N ASN A 4 0.69 23.84 21.87
CA ASN A 4 0.75 24.10 20.41
C ASN A 4 0.95 22.81 19.59
N LEU A 5 0.55 21.66 20.12
CA LEU A 5 0.71 20.39 19.40
C LEU A 5 -0.29 20.30 18.23
N PRO A 6 0.15 19.93 17.01
CA PRO A 6 -0.77 19.63 15.91
C PRO A 6 -1.68 18.44 16.27
N LYS A 7 -2.82 18.31 15.58
CA LYS A 7 -3.73 17.16 15.78
C LYS A 7 -2.95 15.86 15.50
N ARG A 8 -2.91 14.94 16.47
CA ARG A 8 -2.05 13.73 16.49
C ARG A 8 -0.54 14.01 16.61
N GLY A 9 -0.19 15.14 17.19
CA GLY A 9 1.17 15.48 17.58
C GLY A 9 1.65 14.66 18.78
N ALA A 10 2.94 14.36 18.85
CA ALA A 10 3.62 13.86 20.04
C ALA A 10 4.95 14.62 20.21
N ILE A 11 5.36 14.89 21.45
CA ILE A 11 6.72 15.35 21.73
C ILE A 11 7.58 14.09 21.85
N VAL A 12 8.65 14.01 21.07
CA VAL A 12 9.57 12.85 21.11
C VAL A 12 10.96 13.28 21.57
N GLU A 13 11.63 12.39 22.27
CA GLU A 13 13.01 12.59 22.70
C GLU A 13 13.97 12.43 21.50
N VAL A 14 15.18 12.96 21.65
CA VAL A 14 16.25 12.87 20.65
C VAL A 14 17.28 11.86 21.10
N ASN A 15 17.70 10.99 20.19
CA ASN A 15 18.76 10.03 20.45
C ASN A 15 20.14 10.72 20.55
N SER A 16 21.19 9.95 20.87
CA SER A 16 22.57 10.46 21.02
C SER A 16 23.15 11.12 19.75
N TRP A 17 22.48 10.98 18.60
CA TRP A 17 22.84 11.58 17.32
C TRP A 17 21.96 12.80 16.96
N GLY A 18 21.09 13.26 17.86
CA GLY A 18 20.20 14.40 17.65
C GLY A 18 19.02 14.09 16.72
N GLN A 19 18.70 12.82 16.49
CA GLN A 19 17.55 12.42 15.68
C GLN A 19 16.35 12.02 16.56
N PRO A 20 15.11 12.28 16.14
CA PRO A 20 13.92 11.96 16.92
C PRO A 20 13.76 10.45 17.12
N GLU A 21 13.53 10.04 18.36
CA GLU A 21 13.15 8.67 18.71
C GLU A 21 11.66 8.45 18.44
N LEU A 22 11.36 7.96 17.25
CA LEU A 22 9.99 7.64 16.86
C LEU A 22 9.47 6.39 17.61
N PRO A 23 8.14 6.27 17.84
CA PRO A 23 7.55 5.09 18.46
C PRO A 23 7.98 3.79 17.78
N LYS A 24 8.15 2.71 18.56
CA LYS A 24 8.55 1.40 18.00
C LYS A 24 7.60 1.00 16.88
N LYS A 25 8.18 0.60 15.73
CA LYS A 25 7.51 0.26 14.45
C LYS A 25 7.04 1.45 13.60
N ALA A 26 7.17 2.70 14.04
CA ALA A 26 6.87 3.85 13.19
C ALA A 26 7.85 3.95 12.02
N ALA A 27 7.33 4.28 10.84
CA ALA A 27 8.12 4.67 9.68
C ALA A 27 8.11 6.20 9.55
N HIS A 28 9.28 6.79 9.30
CA HIS A 28 9.38 8.22 9.01
C HIS A 28 8.73 8.52 7.65
N VAL A 29 8.03 9.65 7.55
CA VAL A 29 7.45 10.15 6.30
C VAL A 29 8.31 11.30 5.81
N TYR A 30 8.97 11.10 4.68
CA TYR A 30 9.85 12.07 4.02
C TYR A 30 9.13 12.84 2.90
N GLY A 31 8.04 12.28 2.39
CA GLY A 31 7.16 12.91 1.41
C GLY A 31 6.11 13.86 2.02
N LYS A 32 5.10 14.20 1.23
CA LYS A 32 3.94 14.99 1.65
C LYS A 32 3.16 14.22 2.73
N PRO A 33 2.99 14.79 3.94
CA PRO A 33 2.23 14.14 4.99
C PRO A 33 0.73 14.05 4.64
N SER A 34 0.15 12.90 4.89
CA SER A 34 -1.28 12.58 4.75
C SER A 34 -2.05 12.81 6.06
N LYS A 35 -3.39 12.81 5.97
CA LYS A 35 -4.27 12.95 7.15
C LYS A 35 -4.15 11.80 8.18
N SER A 36 -3.61 10.67 7.79
CA SER A 36 -3.35 9.52 8.67
C SER A 36 -2.01 9.61 9.41
N ASP A 37 -1.12 10.51 9.00
CA ASP A 37 0.19 10.66 9.60
C ASP A 37 0.13 11.33 10.97
N GLN A 38 1.11 10.99 11.79
CA GLN A 38 1.34 11.57 13.09
C GLN A 38 2.52 12.53 12.99
N THR A 39 2.55 13.52 13.88
CA THR A 39 3.58 14.56 13.88
C THR A 39 4.40 14.46 15.14
N ALA A 40 5.69 14.24 15.03
CA ALA A 40 6.64 14.30 16.12
C ALA A 40 7.27 15.70 16.18
N LEU A 41 7.24 16.34 17.35
CA LEU A 41 8.00 17.56 17.62
C LEU A 41 9.16 17.21 18.55
N TYR A 42 10.37 17.65 18.21
CA TYR A 42 11.56 17.44 19.05
C TYR A 42 12.41 18.70 19.09
N LEU A 43 13.28 18.80 20.10
CA LEU A 43 14.27 19.87 20.20
C LEU A 43 15.59 19.35 19.63
N ASP A 44 16.10 20.03 18.62
CA ASP A 44 17.44 19.77 18.11
C ASP A 44 18.52 20.24 19.11
N ARG A 45 19.76 19.82 18.92
CA ARG A 45 20.94 20.20 19.72
C ARG A 45 21.15 21.71 19.83
N ASP A 46 20.66 22.46 18.83
CA ASP A 46 20.69 23.92 18.80
C ASP A 46 19.50 24.58 19.54
N GLY A 47 18.64 23.79 20.21
CA GLY A 47 17.47 24.26 20.94
C GLY A 47 16.29 24.68 20.06
N LYS A 48 16.32 24.36 18.77
CA LYS A 48 15.23 24.65 17.81
C LYS A 48 14.20 23.52 17.81
N VAL A 49 12.92 23.89 17.75
CA VAL A 49 11.84 22.91 17.59
C VAL A 49 11.81 22.44 16.14
N GLN A 50 12.03 21.15 15.93
CA GLN A 50 11.94 20.48 14.64
C GLN A 50 10.67 19.64 14.58
N THR A 51 10.12 19.51 13.37
CA THR A 51 8.91 18.74 13.11
C THR A 51 9.22 17.60 12.16
N VAL A 52 8.82 16.39 12.53
CA VAL A 52 8.95 15.19 11.71
C VAL A 52 7.58 14.52 11.60
N HIS A 53 7.26 13.99 10.43
CA HIS A 53 6.06 13.20 10.24
C HIS A 53 6.40 11.71 10.28
N TYR A 54 5.54 10.93 10.89
CA TYR A 54 5.70 9.48 10.95
C TYR A 54 4.35 8.78 10.81
N ARG A 55 4.40 7.57 10.28
CA ARG A 55 3.23 6.70 10.11
C ARG A 55 3.43 5.42 10.89
N MET A 56 2.40 4.98 11.59
CA MET A 56 2.38 3.66 12.22
C MET A 56 1.92 2.63 11.16
N PRO A 57 2.55 1.45 11.10
CA PRO A 57 2.08 0.37 10.22
C PRO A 57 0.64 0.01 10.60
N GLU A 58 -0.21 -0.23 9.59
CA GLU A 58 -1.57 -0.72 9.85
C GLU A 58 -1.45 -2.04 10.63
N THR A 59 -2.10 -2.09 11.80
CA THR A 59 -2.00 -3.24 12.70
C THR A 59 -2.68 -4.44 12.04
N ALA A 60 -1.88 -5.35 11.49
CA ALA A 60 -2.33 -6.73 11.35
C ALA A 60 -2.70 -7.21 12.77
N LYS A 61 -3.98 -7.59 12.96
CA LYS A 61 -4.43 -8.18 14.23
C LYS A 61 -3.49 -9.35 14.57
N PRO A 62 -3.05 -9.49 15.84
CA PRO A 62 -2.11 -10.55 16.20
C PRO A 62 -2.79 -11.92 16.01
N LYS A 63 -2.19 -12.78 15.19
CA LYS A 63 -2.41 -14.22 15.28
C LYS A 63 -1.77 -14.69 16.59
N GLY A 64 -2.57 -15.36 17.42
CA GLY A 64 -2.19 -15.82 18.74
C GLY A 64 -1.08 -16.89 18.72
N GLY A 65 -0.26 -16.80 19.76
CA GLY A 65 0.54 -17.82 20.45
C GLY A 65 1.07 -19.04 19.70
N SER A 66 2.40 -19.20 19.70
CA SER A 66 3.07 -20.11 20.65
C SER A 66 4.57 -19.79 20.78
N ALA A 67 5.03 -19.90 22.03
CA ALA A 67 6.41 -19.83 22.55
C ALA A 67 7.33 -20.88 21.88
N GLU A 68 8.65 -20.97 22.02
CA GLU A 68 9.74 -20.34 22.79
C GLU A 68 11.02 -20.91 22.15
N GLY A 69 12.17 -20.25 22.32
CA GLY A 69 13.44 -20.84 21.89
C GLY A 69 14.61 -19.88 21.98
N ALA A 70 15.02 -19.54 23.20
CA ALA A 70 16.29 -18.90 23.46
C ALA A 70 17.43 -19.94 23.38
N ALA A 71 18.53 -19.58 22.72
CA ALA A 71 19.82 -20.23 22.90
C ALA A 71 20.92 -19.16 22.77
N GLU A 72 21.62 -18.95 23.88
CA GLU A 72 22.91 -18.24 23.98
C GLU A 72 24.07 -19.15 23.59
N GLY A 73 25.19 -18.54 23.18
CA GLY A 73 26.53 -19.14 23.03
C GLY A 73 27.04 -18.99 21.60
N GLY A 74 28.25 -18.51 21.31
CA GLY A 74 29.42 -18.18 22.11
C GLY A 74 30.54 -17.68 21.16
N ASP A 75 31.68 -17.37 21.75
CA ASP A 75 32.71 -16.42 21.31
C ASP A 75 33.50 -16.64 20.00
N ASP A 76 33.95 -15.49 19.49
CA ASP A 76 35.18 -15.12 18.78
C ASP A 76 36.04 -16.18 18.05
N ALA A 77 36.18 -16.00 16.73
CA ALA A 77 37.39 -16.35 15.98
C ALA A 77 37.50 -15.47 14.72
N GLY A 78 38.58 -14.69 14.67
CA GLY A 78 38.83 -13.65 13.67
C GLY A 78 38.67 -14.09 12.21
N ALA A 79 37.91 -13.30 11.47
CA ALA A 79 37.90 -13.31 10.02
C ALA A 79 38.16 -11.88 9.52
N PHE A 80 39.23 -11.74 8.75
CA PHE A 80 39.63 -10.55 8.04
C PHE A 80 38.41 -9.82 7.45
N THR A 81 38.31 -8.54 7.79
CA THR A 81 37.28 -7.63 7.32
C THR A 81 37.39 -7.45 5.81
N THR A 82 36.71 -8.29 5.03
CA THR A 82 36.22 -7.86 3.73
C THR A 82 35.22 -6.73 4.04
N GLN A 83 35.70 -5.49 4.04
CA GLN A 83 34.86 -4.32 4.22
C GLN A 83 33.73 -4.43 3.20
N LYS A 84 32.53 -4.76 3.69
CA LYS A 84 31.32 -4.82 2.89
C LYS A 84 31.20 -3.46 2.20
N VAL A 85 31.36 -3.41 0.88
CA VAL A 85 31.26 -2.16 0.12
C VAL A 85 29.97 -1.49 0.56
N ARG A 86 30.10 -0.27 1.10
CA ARG A 86 28.94 0.46 1.61
C ARG A 86 27.97 0.63 0.43
N PRO A 87 26.69 0.27 0.58
CA PRO A 87 25.73 0.46 -0.49
C PRO A 87 25.68 1.92 -0.92
N ASP A 88 25.46 2.15 -2.21
CA ASP A 88 25.48 3.50 -2.80
C ASP A 88 24.42 4.42 -2.21
N VAL A 89 23.28 3.85 -1.83
CA VAL A 89 22.21 4.54 -1.12
C VAL A 89 21.93 3.82 0.19
N THR A 90 21.83 4.59 1.27
CA THR A 90 21.43 4.07 2.58
C THR A 90 19.97 3.61 2.58
N GLN A 91 19.57 2.79 3.56
CA GLN A 91 18.16 2.41 3.73
C GLN A 91 17.24 3.64 3.84
N LYS A 92 17.65 4.66 4.61
CA LYS A 92 16.93 5.94 4.70
C LYS A 92 16.73 6.58 3.32
N GLY A 93 17.75 6.56 2.46
CA GLY A 93 17.64 7.07 1.10
C GLY A 93 16.63 6.29 0.26
N HIS A 94 16.57 4.96 0.40
CA HIS A 94 15.53 4.16 -0.25
C HIS A 94 14.13 4.49 0.25
N ASP A 95 13.96 4.66 1.57
CA ASP A 95 12.67 5.04 2.15
C ASP A 95 12.21 6.43 1.64
N MET A 96 13.14 7.39 1.53
CA MET A 96 12.89 8.69 0.91
C MET A 96 12.46 8.56 -0.55
N MET A 97 13.17 7.77 -1.36
CA MET A 97 12.84 7.57 -2.78
C MET A 97 11.45 6.95 -2.95
N ASP A 98 11.07 6.00 -2.11
CA ASP A 98 9.76 5.34 -2.19
C ASP A 98 8.60 6.27 -1.79
N ASP A 99 8.85 7.17 -0.82
CA ASP A 99 7.92 8.26 -0.50
C ASP A 99 7.78 9.24 -1.67
N PHE A 100 8.90 9.72 -2.21
CA PHE A 100 8.93 10.65 -3.34
C PHE A 100 8.22 10.08 -4.56
N ARG A 101 8.46 8.81 -4.89
CA ARG A 101 7.73 8.10 -5.94
C ARG A 101 6.24 8.07 -5.65
N THR A 102 5.83 7.74 -4.43
CA THR A 102 4.40 7.62 -4.17
C THR A 102 3.70 8.96 -4.33
N ASP A 103 4.32 10.05 -3.87
CA ASP A 103 3.74 11.38 -4.02
C ASP A 103 3.73 11.83 -5.48
N ALA A 104 4.81 11.57 -6.23
CA ALA A 104 4.89 11.85 -7.66
C ALA A 104 3.85 11.07 -8.46
N LEU A 105 3.62 9.79 -8.12
CA LEU A 105 2.58 8.96 -8.72
C LEU A 105 1.18 9.51 -8.43
N HIS A 106 0.92 9.89 -7.18
CA HIS A 106 -0.37 10.45 -6.78
C HIS A 106 -0.63 11.81 -7.43
N GLU A 107 0.42 12.60 -7.61
CA GLU A 107 0.35 13.87 -8.31
C GLU A 107 0.11 13.69 -9.81
N ALA A 108 0.83 12.76 -10.47
CA ALA A 108 0.61 12.40 -11.87
C ALA A 108 -0.82 11.88 -12.11
N LEU A 109 -1.29 11.00 -11.22
CA LEU A 109 -2.68 10.55 -11.19
C LEU A 109 -3.66 11.68 -10.86
N GLY A 110 -3.23 12.86 -10.42
CA GLY A 110 -4.07 14.02 -10.08
C GLY A 110 -4.01 15.19 -11.07
N SER A 111 -3.02 15.24 -11.97
CA SER A 111 -2.72 16.40 -12.83
C SER A 111 -3.19 16.28 -14.28
N ALA A 112 -2.82 15.23 -15.01
CA ALA A 112 -2.97 15.15 -16.47
C ALA A 112 -4.26 14.40 -16.89
N PRO A 113 -4.83 14.68 -18.09
CA PRO A 113 -5.74 13.75 -18.73
C PRO A 113 -4.98 12.45 -18.99
N ILE A 114 -5.51 11.34 -18.47
CA ILE A 114 -5.01 10.00 -18.76
C ILE A 114 -6.07 9.38 -19.66
N GLU A 115 -5.63 8.81 -20.78
CA GLU A 115 -6.53 8.16 -21.74
C GLU A 115 -7.31 7.02 -21.07
N ASP A 116 -8.54 6.80 -21.53
CA ASP A 116 -9.47 5.86 -20.89
C ASP A 116 -8.96 4.41 -20.94
N ASP A 117 -8.30 4.03 -22.03
CA ASP A 117 -7.65 2.73 -22.18
C ASP A 117 -6.49 2.53 -21.20
N MET A 118 -5.69 3.57 -20.98
CA MET A 118 -4.64 3.57 -19.98
C MET A 118 -5.22 3.49 -18.57
N LEU A 119 -6.28 4.25 -18.24
CA LEU A 119 -6.96 4.15 -16.94
C LEU A 119 -7.51 2.74 -16.68
N MET A 120 -8.08 2.09 -17.70
CA MET A 120 -8.52 0.70 -17.62
C MET A 120 -7.35 -0.26 -17.40
N ALA A 121 -6.24 -0.09 -18.13
CA ALA A 121 -5.04 -0.91 -17.95
C ALA A 121 -4.45 -0.76 -16.54
N LEU A 122 -4.39 0.47 -16.00
CA LEU A 122 -3.92 0.75 -14.65
C LEU A 122 -4.84 0.16 -13.59
N LEU A 123 -6.16 0.12 -13.81
CA LEU A 123 -7.09 -0.57 -12.91
C LEU A 123 -6.82 -2.07 -12.88
N VAL A 124 -6.62 -2.70 -14.03
CA VAL A 124 -6.26 -4.13 -14.10
C VAL A 124 -4.95 -4.39 -13.36
N LEU A 125 -3.93 -3.57 -13.60
CA LEU A 125 -2.65 -3.63 -12.88
C LEU A 125 -2.82 -3.44 -11.38
N ALA A 126 -3.66 -2.50 -10.94
CA ALA A 126 -3.96 -2.25 -9.54
C ALA A 126 -4.53 -3.49 -8.84
N PHE A 127 -5.40 -4.27 -9.50
CA PHE A 127 -5.90 -5.55 -8.98
C PHE A 127 -4.84 -6.66 -8.94
N ALA A 128 -3.79 -6.59 -9.76
CA ALA A 128 -2.63 -7.49 -9.67
C ALA A 128 -1.68 -7.13 -8.51
N GLY A 129 -1.90 -5.99 -7.84
CA GLY A 129 -1.14 -5.58 -6.66
C GLY A 129 -1.42 -6.45 -5.43
N GLN A 130 -0.39 -6.75 -4.64
CA GLN A 130 -0.51 -7.60 -3.45
C GLN A 130 -1.25 -6.95 -2.27
N ASN A 131 -1.61 -5.66 -2.37
CA ASN A 131 -2.48 -4.95 -1.42
C ASN A 131 -3.97 -5.02 -1.77
N VAL A 132 -4.32 -5.41 -2.98
CA VAL A 132 -5.73 -5.49 -3.37
C VAL A 132 -6.20 -6.92 -3.16
N ARG A 133 -7.35 -7.06 -2.52
CA ARG A 133 -7.99 -8.35 -2.32
C ARG A 133 -9.40 -8.30 -2.86
N VAL A 134 -9.73 -9.28 -3.70
CA VAL A 134 -11.03 -9.42 -4.35
C VAL A 134 -11.68 -10.67 -3.78
N ASP A 135 -12.82 -10.50 -3.13
CA ASP A 135 -13.63 -11.63 -2.64
C ASP A 135 -14.32 -12.30 -3.82
N SER A 136 -14.17 -13.62 -3.95
CA SER A 136 -14.86 -14.42 -4.97
C SER A 136 -15.83 -15.39 -4.30
N GLY A 137 -16.99 -15.61 -4.90
CA GLY A 137 -17.99 -16.59 -4.45
C GLY A 137 -17.48 -18.05 -4.42
N ALA A 138 -16.29 -18.30 -4.97
CA ALA A 138 -15.61 -19.60 -4.96
C ALA A 138 -14.85 -19.93 -3.66
N GLY A 139 -14.99 -19.12 -2.60
CA GLY A 139 -14.47 -19.42 -1.26
C GLY A 139 -13.21 -18.64 -0.91
N GLY A 140 -13.39 -17.61 -0.08
CA GLY A 140 -12.31 -16.83 0.54
C GLY A 140 -12.76 -15.39 0.81
N THR A 141 -12.62 -14.92 2.04
CA THR A 141 -13.08 -13.59 2.51
C THR A 141 -11.96 -12.58 2.77
N PHE A 142 -12.33 -11.28 2.80
CA PHE A 142 -11.70 -10.08 3.41
C PHE A 142 -10.77 -9.27 2.49
N TYR A 143 -10.68 -7.94 2.37
CA TYR A 143 -11.31 -6.76 2.99
C TYR A 143 -11.36 -5.64 1.90
N GLY A 144 -12.56 -5.19 1.51
CA GLY A 144 -12.75 -3.91 0.82
C GLY A 144 -13.13 -2.84 1.84
N GLY A 145 -12.25 -1.87 2.11
CA GLY A 145 -12.51 -0.84 3.13
C GLY A 145 -13.58 0.18 2.70
N LYS A 146 -14.30 0.77 3.67
CA LYS A 146 -15.27 1.89 3.49
C LYS A 146 -14.74 3.09 2.68
N ARG A 147 -13.40 3.20 2.52
CA ARG A 147 -12.73 4.27 1.77
C ARG A 147 -12.96 4.20 0.26
N PHE A 148 -13.18 3.02 -0.31
CA PHE A 148 -13.43 2.87 -1.76
C PHE A 148 -14.88 3.15 -2.13
N SER A 149 -15.83 2.79 -1.25
CA SER A 149 -17.26 3.01 -1.48
C SER A 149 -17.60 4.47 -1.78
N ARG A 150 -16.86 5.43 -1.22
CA ARG A 150 -17.07 6.87 -1.47
C ARG A 150 -16.87 7.26 -2.94
N HIS A 151 -15.97 6.58 -3.64
CA HIS A 151 -15.68 6.83 -5.06
C HIS A 151 -16.67 6.11 -5.96
N GLY A 152 -17.27 5.00 -5.49
CA GLY A 152 -18.38 4.36 -6.17
C GLY A 152 -19.66 5.18 -6.08
N VAL A 153 -19.94 5.79 -4.92
CA VAL A 153 -21.15 6.59 -4.69
C VAL A 153 -21.24 7.79 -5.65
N THR A 154 -20.12 8.36 -6.10
CA THR A 154 -20.14 9.49 -7.06
C THR A 154 -20.65 9.09 -8.45
N LEU A 155 -20.82 7.79 -8.73
CA LEU A 155 -21.34 7.28 -10.00
C LEU A 155 -22.88 7.14 -10.01
N PHE A 156 -23.54 7.42 -8.89
CA PHE A 156 -24.99 7.29 -8.75
C PHE A 156 -25.67 8.66 -8.68
N ASP A 157 -26.87 8.77 -9.24
CA ASP A 157 -27.75 9.91 -9.05
C ASP A 157 -28.45 9.91 -7.67
N GLU A 158 -29.24 10.95 -7.40
CA GLU A 158 -30.04 11.11 -6.18
C GLU A 158 -31.11 10.01 -5.97
N HIS A 159 -31.41 9.24 -7.02
CA HIS A 159 -32.37 8.13 -6.97
C HIS A 159 -31.68 6.76 -6.87
N GLY A 160 -30.35 6.72 -6.77
CA GLY A 160 -29.56 5.49 -6.65
C GLY A 160 -29.43 4.73 -7.97
N LYS A 161 -29.61 5.37 -9.13
CA LYS A 161 -29.30 4.78 -10.44
C LYS A 161 -27.89 5.16 -10.87
N LEU A 162 -27.21 4.25 -11.58
CA LEU A 162 -25.93 4.58 -12.22
C LEU A 162 -26.18 5.65 -13.28
N ALA A 163 -25.59 6.82 -13.07
CA ALA A 163 -25.72 7.98 -13.93
C ALA A 163 -24.47 8.85 -13.75
N PHE A 164 -23.50 8.68 -14.65
CA PHE A 164 -22.24 9.40 -14.63
C PHE A 164 -21.80 9.76 -16.05
N ASP A 165 -21.08 10.87 -16.18
CA ASP A 165 -20.35 11.22 -17.40
C ASP A 165 -18.91 10.68 -17.37
N GLN A 166 -18.21 10.82 -18.50
CA GLN A 166 -16.83 10.33 -18.63
C GLN A 166 -15.89 11.00 -17.62
N ASP A 167 -16.04 12.29 -17.36
CA ASP A 167 -15.14 13.02 -16.47
C ASP A 167 -15.31 12.58 -15.01
N THR A 168 -16.56 12.34 -14.59
CA THR A 168 -16.91 11.79 -13.28
C THR A 168 -16.31 10.39 -13.13
N LEU A 169 -16.43 9.54 -14.15
CA LEU A 169 -15.82 8.20 -14.15
C LEU A 169 -14.29 8.29 -14.03
N ARG A 170 -13.63 9.14 -14.83
CA ARG A 170 -12.18 9.33 -14.79
C ARG A 170 -11.72 9.78 -13.40
N ILE A 171 -12.41 10.73 -12.78
CA ILE A 171 -12.10 11.20 -11.43
C ILE A 171 -12.24 10.07 -10.41
N ALA A 172 -13.32 9.29 -10.48
CA ALA A 172 -13.54 8.15 -9.60
C ALA A 172 -12.43 7.11 -9.74
N VAL A 173 -12.07 6.74 -10.98
CA VAL A 173 -11.00 5.77 -11.28
C VAL A 173 -9.65 6.26 -10.76
N ARG A 174 -9.25 7.49 -11.07
CA ARG A 174 -7.99 8.09 -10.58
C ARG A 174 -7.94 8.10 -9.05
N SER A 175 -9.07 8.39 -8.41
CA SER A 175 -9.17 8.40 -6.95
C SER A 175 -9.04 7.00 -6.33
N VAL A 176 -9.53 5.96 -7.01
CA VAL A 176 -9.29 4.55 -6.63
C VAL A 176 -7.82 4.20 -6.80
N LEU A 177 -7.21 4.52 -7.95
CA LEU A 177 -5.80 4.27 -8.22
C LEU A 177 -4.87 4.93 -7.21
N ILE A 178 -5.14 6.17 -6.79
CA ILE A 178 -4.40 6.87 -5.72
C ILE A 178 -4.44 6.11 -4.38
N HIS A 179 -5.53 5.40 -4.08
CA HIS A 179 -5.62 4.60 -2.86
C HIS A 179 -4.90 3.26 -2.94
N VAL A 180 -4.82 2.69 -4.14
CA VAL A 180 -4.20 1.39 -4.35
C VAL A 180 -2.70 1.53 -4.57
N LEU A 181 -2.26 2.40 -5.47
CA LEU A 181 -0.87 2.41 -5.90
C LEU A 181 0.01 3.19 -4.93
N SER A 182 1.03 2.53 -4.39
CA SER A 182 2.01 3.12 -3.47
C SER A 182 3.36 2.39 -3.54
N CYS A 183 4.43 3.14 -3.81
CA CYS A 183 5.79 2.62 -3.81
C CYS A 183 6.38 2.40 -2.41
N ARG A 184 5.74 2.92 -1.35
CA ARG A 184 6.17 2.75 0.05
C ARG A 184 6.29 1.27 0.47
N ARG A 185 7.46 0.89 0.99
CA ARG A 185 7.76 -0.45 1.55
C ARG A 185 7.01 -0.72 2.85
N GLY A 186 6.66 -1.98 3.10
CA GLY A 186 6.07 -2.43 4.36
C GLY A 186 4.63 -1.97 4.64
N MET A 187 3.98 -1.32 3.67
CA MET A 187 2.60 -0.83 3.80
C MET A 187 1.63 -1.41 2.78
N SER A 188 1.93 -1.32 1.48
CA SER A 188 1.02 -1.78 0.42
C SER A 188 1.56 -2.94 -0.43
N ASN A 189 2.86 -3.27 -0.38
CA ASN A 189 3.46 -4.29 -1.25
C ASN A 189 3.10 -4.17 -2.76
N SER A 190 2.62 -3.01 -3.22
CA SER A 190 2.26 -2.72 -4.61
C SER A 190 3.44 -2.14 -5.40
N GLY A 191 4.66 -2.24 -4.86
CA GLY A 191 5.81 -1.47 -5.33
C GLY A 191 6.13 -1.67 -6.81
N MET A 192 6.10 -2.91 -7.31
CA MET A 192 6.32 -3.20 -8.73
C MET A 192 5.22 -2.62 -9.62
N VAL A 193 3.95 -2.89 -9.29
CA VAL A 193 2.78 -2.39 -10.01
C VAL A 193 2.76 -0.86 -10.04
N SER A 194 3.07 -0.22 -8.92
CA SER A 194 3.13 1.25 -8.79
C SER A 194 4.26 1.85 -9.61
N ARG A 195 5.40 1.14 -9.73
CA ARG A 195 6.52 1.52 -10.61
C ARG A 195 6.13 1.45 -12.08
N ILE A 196 5.50 0.36 -12.51
CA ILE A 196 4.98 0.20 -13.88
C ILE A 196 3.95 1.30 -14.20
N ALA A 197 2.99 1.51 -13.29
CA ALA A 197 1.96 2.53 -13.46
C ALA A 197 2.54 3.93 -13.60
N GLY A 198 3.50 4.30 -12.75
CA GLY A 198 4.14 5.60 -12.81
C GLY A 198 4.97 5.80 -14.07
N GLU A 199 5.68 4.76 -14.54
CA GLU A 199 6.38 4.81 -15.84
C GLU A 199 5.38 5.07 -16.98
N ALA A 200 4.27 4.33 -17.01
CA ALA A 200 3.27 4.42 -18.06
C ALA A 200 2.59 5.79 -18.17
N ILE A 201 2.49 6.55 -17.07
CA ILE A 201 1.88 7.87 -17.04
C ILE A 201 2.88 9.03 -16.93
N GLY A 202 4.19 8.75 -17.06
CA GLY A 202 5.21 9.79 -16.97
C GLY A 202 5.38 10.41 -15.58
N ALA A 203 5.16 9.65 -14.51
CA ALA A 203 5.22 10.14 -13.13
C ALA A 203 6.62 10.62 -12.69
N ASP A 204 7.67 10.27 -13.43
CA ASP A 204 9.03 10.79 -13.26
C ASP A 204 9.07 12.33 -13.29
N GLU A 205 8.21 12.98 -14.09
CA GLU A 205 8.13 14.44 -14.21
C GLU A 205 7.74 15.14 -12.89
N TYR A 206 7.06 14.41 -12.00
CA TYR A 206 6.57 14.91 -10.71
C TYR A 206 7.51 14.59 -9.54
N LEU A 207 8.63 13.90 -9.78
CA LEU A 207 9.61 13.62 -8.72
C LEU A 207 10.25 14.92 -8.19
N PRO A 208 10.38 15.10 -6.86
CA PRO A 208 11.02 16.29 -6.31
C PRO A 208 12.51 16.35 -6.67
N ASN A 209 13.09 17.54 -6.58
CA ASN A 209 14.53 17.70 -6.66
C ASN A 209 15.21 17.02 -5.46
N MET A 210 16.09 16.07 -5.75
CA MET A 210 16.84 15.28 -4.76
C MET A 210 18.21 15.89 -4.43
N GLY A 211 18.50 17.10 -4.94
CA GLY A 211 19.74 17.84 -4.64
C GLY A 211 19.80 18.45 -3.24
N SER A 212 18.88 18.09 -2.34
CA SER A 212 18.85 18.60 -0.97
C SER A 212 19.94 17.97 -0.10
N GLU A 213 20.34 18.66 0.97
CA GLU A 213 21.32 18.10 1.91
C GLU A 213 20.82 16.78 2.53
N ASP A 214 19.53 16.69 2.84
CA ASP A 214 18.91 15.51 3.45
C ASP A 214 19.03 14.25 2.59
N PHE A 215 18.82 14.39 1.28
CA PHE A 215 18.95 13.26 0.37
C PHE A 215 20.42 12.93 0.08
N LEU A 216 21.26 13.94 -0.18
CA LEU A 216 22.68 13.71 -0.47
C LEU A 216 23.44 13.12 0.73
N LEU A 217 22.98 13.34 1.96
CA LEU A 217 23.47 12.65 3.17
C LEU A 217 23.26 11.13 3.13
N CYS A 218 22.28 10.67 2.34
CA CYS A 218 21.94 9.26 2.20
C CYS A 218 22.83 8.53 1.17
N LEU A 219 23.72 9.23 0.47
CA LEU A 219 24.59 8.67 -0.56
C LEU A 219 25.97 8.25 -0.03
N SER A 220 26.54 7.22 -0.64
CA SER A 220 27.94 6.83 -0.43
C SER A 220 28.89 7.90 -1.00
N ARG A 221 30.17 7.82 -0.64
CA ARG A 221 31.17 8.70 -1.26
C ARG A 221 31.26 8.45 -2.76
N GLN A 222 31.23 7.18 -3.17
CA GLN A 222 31.25 6.81 -4.59
C GLN A 222 30.05 7.39 -5.34
N ALA A 223 28.85 7.30 -4.76
CA ALA A 223 27.63 7.84 -5.35
C ALA A 223 27.67 9.38 -5.46
N LEU A 224 28.22 10.08 -4.47
CA LEU A 224 28.43 11.53 -4.54
C LEU A 224 29.45 11.92 -5.62
N GLU A 225 30.54 11.16 -5.75
CA GLU A 225 31.53 11.37 -6.80
C GLU A 225 30.96 11.09 -8.20
N ALA A 226 30.07 10.11 -8.35
CA ALA A 226 29.33 9.87 -9.58
C ALA A 226 28.37 11.03 -9.92
N CYS A 227 27.63 11.53 -8.93
CA CYS A 227 26.78 12.73 -9.11
C CYS A 227 27.61 13.94 -9.54
N CYS A 228 28.80 14.13 -8.94
CA CYS A 228 29.74 15.16 -9.35
C CYS A 228 30.17 15.02 -10.81
N ALA A 229 30.49 13.81 -11.25
CA ALA A 229 30.88 13.55 -12.64
C ALA A 229 29.75 13.87 -13.62
N GLU A 230 28.52 13.46 -13.31
CA GLU A 230 27.32 13.74 -14.12
C GLU A 230 27.00 15.25 -14.19
N ALA A 231 27.13 15.94 -13.07
CA ALA A 231 26.90 17.39 -12.94
C ALA A 231 28.08 18.25 -13.40
N ALA A 232 29.18 17.65 -13.88
CA ALA A 232 30.45 18.32 -14.19
C ALA A 232 31.00 19.18 -13.03
N VAL A 233 30.72 18.79 -11.78
CA VAL A 233 31.22 19.43 -10.55
C VAL A 233 32.47 18.70 -10.07
N GLN A 234 33.51 19.44 -9.66
CA GLN A 234 34.72 18.81 -9.12
C GLN A 234 34.48 18.30 -7.69
N PRO A 235 34.73 17.01 -7.41
CA PRO A 235 34.66 16.49 -6.04
C PRO A 235 35.74 17.13 -5.17
N ARG A 236 35.41 17.37 -3.89
CA ARG A 236 36.33 17.96 -2.91
C ARG A 236 37.03 16.86 -2.10
N GLN A 237 38.13 17.21 -1.43
CA GLN A 237 38.85 16.25 -0.57
C GLN A 237 37.97 15.70 0.56
N LYS A 238 37.07 16.53 1.11
CA LYS A 238 36.11 16.11 2.14
C LYS A 238 34.73 15.87 1.54
N VAL A 239 34.10 14.77 1.93
CA VAL A 239 32.73 14.40 1.51
C VAL A 239 31.71 15.48 1.90
N ARG A 240 31.85 16.09 3.08
CA ARG A 240 30.98 17.19 3.52
C ARG A 240 31.05 18.40 2.59
N GLU A 241 32.24 18.77 2.15
CA GLU A 241 32.45 19.89 1.23
C GLU A 241 31.92 19.57 -0.17
N THR A 242 32.14 18.33 -0.63
CA THR A 242 31.57 17.82 -1.89
C THR A 242 30.05 17.91 -1.88
N ARG A 243 29.42 17.45 -0.80
CA ARG A 243 27.97 17.56 -0.63
C ARG A 243 27.51 19.01 -0.65
N ALA A 244 28.17 19.91 0.08
CA ALA A 244 27.79 21.32 0.08
C ALA A 244 27.86 21.95 -1.33
N THR A 245 28.89 21.60 -2.11
CA THR A 245 29.00 22.05 -3.51
C THR A 245 27.87 21.49 -4.38
N LEU A 246 27.51 20.22 -4.22
CA LEU A 246 26.38 19.62 -4.95
C LEU A 246 25.03 20.26 -4.55
N VAL A 247 24.82 20.52 -3.25
CA VAL A 247 23.61 21.21 -2.77
C VAL A 247 23.50 22.60 -3.40
N GLU A 248 24.59 23.36 -3.44
CA GLU A 248 24.61 24.70 -4.07
C GLU A 248 24.32 24.61 -5.58
N HIS A 249 24.93 23.65 -6.27
CA HIS A 249 24.71 23.44 -7.70
C HIS A 249 23.25 23.09 -8.01
N PHE A 250 22.68 22.12 -7.28
CA PHE A 250 21.30 21.68 -7.47
C PHE A 250 20.23 22.62 -6.89
N GLN A 251 20.59 23.80 -6.37
CA GLN A 251 19.60 24.87 -6.17
C GLN A 251 19.05 25.39 -7.49
N ASN A 252 19.88 25.38 -8.54
CA ASN A 252 19.53 25.91 -9.86
C ASN A 252 19.24 24.81 -10.88
N GLU A 253 19.71 23.57 -10.63
CA GLU A 253 19.52 22.43 -11.51
C GLU A 253 18.72 21.32 -10.84
N ARG A 254 17.86 20.65 -11.62
CA ARG A 254 17.03 19.56 -11.12
C ARG A 254 17.85 18.27 -11.09
N PHE A 255 18.03 17.71 -9.90
CA PHE A 255 18.62 16.39 -9.71
C PHE A 255 17.55 15.36 -9.33
N VAL A 256 17.53 14.24 -10.06
CA VAL A 256 16.72 13.06 -9.72
C VAL A 256 17.63 11.84 -9.81
N HIS A 257 17.79 11.13 -8.69
CA HIS A 257 18.64 9.96 -8.64
C HIS A 257 18.08 8.83 -9.51
N ALA A 258 18.93 8.11 -10.27
CA ALA A 258 18.50 7.06 -11.20
C ALA A 258 17.64 5.98 -10.52
N SER A 259 18.04 5.55 -9.31
CA SER A 259 17.29 4.56 -8.53
C SER A 259 15.96 5.05 -7.97
N ALA A 260 15.60 6.33 -8.14
CA ALA A 260 14.31 6.88 -7.75
C ALA A 260 13.29 6.91 -8.91
N ARG A 261 13.75 6.72 -10.16
CA ARG A 261 12.86 6.71 -11.33
C ARG A 261 11.87 5.55 -11.28
N PHE A 262 10.75 5.72 -11.97
CA PHE A 262 9.66 4.73 -11.97
C PHE A 262 10.03 3.47 -12.73
N ALA A 263 10.63 3.60 -13.92
CA ALA A 263 11.11 2.51 -14.75
C ALA A 263 11.64 1.30 -13.93
N PRO A 264 10.93 0.17 -13.95
CA PRO A 264 11.43 -1.09 -13.41
C PRO A 264 12.74 -1.50 -14.09
N VAL A 265 13.59 -2.23 -13.37
CA VAL A 265 14.71 -2.91 -14.03
C VAL A 265 14.10 -4.00 -14.92
N VAL A 266 14.56 -4.10 -16.17
CA VAL A 266 13.96 -4.99 -17.18
C VAL A 266 13.88 -6.43 -16.68
N ASP A 267 14.94 -6.96 -16.09
CA ASP A 267 14.97 -8.33 -15.57
C ASP A 267 13.98 -8.52 -14.40
N GLU A 268 13.88 -7.54 -13.50
CA GLU A 268 12.93 -7.55 -12.36
C GLU A 268 11.47 -7.58 -12.86
N LEU A 269 11.18 -6.83 -13.92
CA LEU A 269 9.87 -6.82 -14.56
C LEU A 269 9.57 -8.15 -15.26
N LEU A 270 10.53 -8.71 -15.99
CA LEU A 270 10.36 -10.00 -16.67
C LEU A 270 10.14 -11.13 -15.66
N ASP A 271 10.86 -11.13 -14.54
CA ASP A 271 10.66 -12.10 -13.48
C ASP A 271 9.27 -11.97 -12.84
N TRP A 272 8.79 -10.74 -12.61
CA TRP A 272 7.44 -10.50 -12.13
C TRP A 272 6.37 -10.99 -13.14
N ILE A 273 6.57 -10.77 -14.44
CA ILE A 273 5.67 -11.26 -15.51
C ILE A 273 5.63 -12.79 -15.54
N ARG A 274 6.80 -13.45 -15.44
CA ARG A 274 6.91 -14.91 -15.41
C ARG A 274 6.21 -15.49 -14.18
N ALA A 275 6.44 -14.91 -13.01
CA ALA A 275 5.82 -15.33 -11.76
C ALA A 275 4.28 -15.16 -11.76
N SER A 276 3.78 -14.23 -12.57
CA SER A 276 2.34 -13.92 -12.68
C SER A 276 1.65 -14.64 -13.84
N SER A 277 2.40 -15.34 -14.70
CA SER A 277 1.83 -16.10 -15.81
C SER A 277 1.24 -17.42 -15.31
N PRO A 278 0.03 -17.80 -15.73
CA PRO A 278 -0.59 -19.05 -15.35
C PRO A 278 0.23 -20.21 -15.92
N THR A 279 1.04 -20.84 -15.08
CA THR A 279 1.61 -22.17 -15.38
C THR A 279 0.62 -23.18 -14.80
N ASP A 280 -0.11 -23.86 -15.69
CA ASP A 280 -0.96 -25.04 -15.46
C ASP A 280 -2.06 -24.98 -14.39
N THR A 281 -3.19 -24.33 -14.70
CA THR A 281 -4.49 -24.73 -14.14
C THR A 281 -5.63 -24.52 -15.15
N ILE A 282 -5.52 -25.11 -16.33
CA ILE A 282 -6.70 -25.46 -17.14
C ILE A 282 -6.50 -26.89 -17.65
N GLY A 283 -7.14 -27.84 -16.97
CA GLY A 283 -7.42 -29.17 -17.50
C GLY A 283 -6.44 -30.28 -17.14
N THR A 284 -6.62 -30.87 -15.95
CA THR A 284 -6.57 -32.34 -15.78
C THR A 284 -7.31 -32.67 -14.48
N ALA A 285 -8.55 -33.13 -14.59
CA ALA A 285 -9.09 -34.01 -13.57
C ALA A 285 -8.19 -35.25 -13.53
N PRO A 286 -7.82 -35.79 -12.35
CA PRO A 286 -7.17 -37.08 -12.31
C PRO A 286 -8.16 -38.11 -12.85
N HIS A 287 -7.85 -38.65 -14.02
CA HIS A 287 -8.43 -39.88 -14.51
C HIS A 287 -7.86 -40.98 -13.61
N ASP A 288 -8.62 -41.39 -12.61
CA ASP A 288 -8.36 -42.66 -11.93
C ASP A 288 -8.66 -43.75 -12.96
N ASP A 289 -7.60 -44.24 -13.60
CA ASP A 289 -7.57 -45.48 -14.34
C ASP A 289 -6.72 -46.44 -13.48
N ASP A 290 -7.37 -47.16 -12.57
CA ASP A 290 -6.81 -48.39 -12.01
C ASP A 290 -7.69 -49.56 -12.41
N SER A 291 -7.12 -50.34 -13.32
CA SER A 291 -7.67 -51.54 -13.89
C SER A 291 -7.48 -52.74 -12.96
N GLY A 292 -8.60 -53.35 -12.55
CA GLY A 292 -8.79 -54.80 -12.70
C GLY A 292 -8.70 -55.68 -11.46
N GLN A 293 -9.85 -56.16 -10.99
CA GLN A 293 -10.05 -57.60 -10.79
C GLN A 293 -11.53 -57.97 -10.88
N ALA A 294 -11.80 -59.02 -11.68
CA ALA A 294 -13.11 -59.51 -12.07
C ALA A 294 -13.66 -60.58 -11.10
N ASP A 295 -14.97 -60.60 -10.88
CA ASP A 295 -15.85 -61.75 -11.19
C ASP A 295 -17.34 -61.35 -11.04
N GLU A 296 -18.13 -61.69 -12.05
CA GLU A 296 -19.60 -61.52 -12.21
C GLU A 296 -20.41 -62.63 -11.48
N PRO A 297 -21.74 -62.80 -11.67
CA PRO A 297 -22.92 -61.89 -11.74
C PRO A 297 -24.06 -62.33 -10.79
N ALA A 298 -25.15 -61.54 -10.67
CA ALA A 298 -26.57 -62.01 -10.71
C ALA A 298 -27.61 -60.95 -10.26
N GLU A 299 -28.46 -60.59 -11.23
CA GLU A 299 -29.93 -60.43 -11.23
C GLU A 299 -30.76 -59.98 -9.99
N ASP A 300 -31.62 -59.00 -10.27
CA ASP A 300 -33.01 -58.76 -9.85
C ASP A 300 -33.43 -58.70 -8.37
N GLN A 301 -34.00 -57.54 -7.97
CA GLN A 301 -35.41 -57.48 -7.54
C GLN A 301 -35.94 -56.05 -7.31
N GLU A 302 -37.05 -55.76 -8.00
CA GLU A 302 -38.08 -54.77 -7.63
C GLU A 302 -38.89 -55.22 -6.39
N GLY A 303 -39.51 -54.24 -5.72
CA GLY A 303 -40.53 -54.42 -4.66
C GLY A 303 -40.10 -53.74 -3.35
N HIS A 304 -40.88 -52.91 -2.66
CA HIS A 304 -42.32 -52.82 -2.57
C HIS A 304 -42.69 -51.43 -2.01
N ILE A 305 -43.80 -50.90 -2.51
CA ILE A 305 -44.52 -49.71 -2.07
C ILE A 305 -45.29 -50.06 -0.79
N ASP A 306 -45.40 -49.16 0.18
CA ASP A 306 -46.62 -49.05 0.99
C ASP A 306 -46.92 -47.55 1.20
N GLU A 307 -47.94 -47.11 0.47
CA GLU A 307 -48.73 -45.93 0.76
C GLU A 307 -49.74 -46.32 1.86
N ASP A 308 -49.88 -45.49 2.88
CA ASP A 308 -51.17 -45.32 3.54
C ASP A 308 -51.46 -43.82 3.62
N ALA A 309 -52.58 -43.47 2.98
CA ALA A 309 -53.08 -42.15 2.74
C ALA A 309 -54.05 -41.69 3.85
N ASP A 310 -54.19 -40.37 3.95
CA ASP A 310 -55.46 -39.60 3.95
C ASP A 310 -55.42 -38.44 4.96
N GLN A 311 -55.42 -37.20 4.44
CA GLN A 311 -56.58 -36.26 4.33
C GLN A 311 -56.95 -35.67 5.69
N ASP A 312 -57.30 -34.41 5.92
CA ASP A 312 -57.54 -33.14 5.23
C ASP A 312 -57.56 -32.13 6.43
N GLU A 313 -57.40 -30.81 6.37
CA GLU A 313 -58.32 -29.81 5.84
C GLU A 313 -57.90 -28.47 6.50
N LEU A 314 -57.84 -27.37 5.74
CA LEU A 314 -57.76 -26.00 6.28
C LEU A 314 -59.14 -25.57 6.82
N PRO A 315 -59.22 -24.55 7.68
CA PRO A 315 -59.78 -23.30 7.14
C PRO A 315 -59.20 -21.99 7.73
N ASP A 316 -59.30 -20.95 6.90
CA ASP A 316 -59.21 -19.52 7.24
C ASP A 316 -60.39 -19.04 8.10
N THR A 317 -60.14 -18.11 9.04
CA THR A 317 -61.06 -17.00 9.43
C THR A 317 -60.34 -15.92 10.26
N ASP A 318 -60.54 -14.65 9.89
CA ASP A 318 -60.32 -13.38 10.64
C ASP A 318 -61.73 -12.71 10.83
N PRO A 319 -62.07 -11.63 11.62
CA PRO A 319 -61.25 -10.59 12.30
C PRO A 319 -61.78 -10.01 13.67
N SER A 320 -61.15 -8.91 14.14
CA SER A 320 -61.55 -7.87 15.16
C SER A 320 -61.35 -8.18 16.67
N ASP A 321 -60.97 -7.28 17.61
CA ASP A 321 -60.86 -5.80 17.66
C ASP A 321 -60.03 -5.32 18.90
N ASP A 322 -59.65 -4.02 18.88
CA ASP A 322 -59.41 -3.07 20.00
C ASP A 322 -58.02 -2.80 20.67
N LYS A 323 -57.50 -1.59 20.32
CA LYS A 323 -57.13 -0.42 21.18
C LYS A 323 -55.67 0.02 21.43
N GLU A 324 -55.37 1.16 20.78
CA GLU A 324 -54.79 2.43 21.27
C GLU A 324 -53.60 2.44 22.25
N LEU A 325 -52.52 3.09 21.84
CA LEU A 325 -51.73 4.01 22.69
C LEU A 325 -51.05 5.07 21.82
N ALA A 326 -51.44 6.32 22.03
CA ALA A 326 -50.85 7.51 21.44
C ALA A 326 -50.29 8.44 22.52
N GLN A 327 -49.39 9.32 22.08
CA GLN A 327 -48.90 10.59 22.67
C GLN A 327 -47.61 10.50 23.51
N ASP A 328 -46.47 10.98 23.01
CA ASP A 328 -46.01 12.38 22.82
C ASP A 328 -45.70 13.12 24.12
N VAL A 329 -44.41 13.45 24.34
CA VAL A 329 -43.97 14.78 24.83
C VAL A 329 -42.55 15.06 24.31
N ASP A 330 -42.46 15.95 23.33
CA ASP A 330 -41.30 16.79 23.02
C ASP A 330 -41.40 18.07 23.87
N GLN A 331 -40.30 18.54 24.48
CA GLN A 331 -40.19 19.98 24.75
C GLN A 331 -38.75 20.49 24.83
N LYS A 332 -38.55 21.49 23.97
CA LYS A 332 -37.35 22.23 23.64
C LYS A 332 -37.19 23.47 24.54
N ALA A 333 -35.95 23.94 24.60
CA ALA A 333 -35.40 25.19 25.14
C ALA A 333 -36.32 26.42 25.28
N THR A 334 -36.07 27.25 26.31
CA THR A 334 -35.58 28.66 26.19
C THR A 334 -35.43 29.33 27.56
N ALA A 335 -34.35 30.10 27.70
CA ALA A 335 -34.06 31.24 28.61
C ALA A 335 -32.72 31.08 29.36
#